data_AF-A0A7C8I333-F1
#
_entry.id   AF-A0A7C8I333-F1
#
_cell.length_a   1.000
_cell.length_b   1.000
_cell.length_c   1.000
_cell.angle_alpha   90.00
_cell.angle_beta   90.00
_cell.angle_gamma   90.00
#
_symmetry.space_group_name_H-M   'P 1'
#
loop_
_entity.id
_entity.type
_entity.pdbx_description
1 polymer ?
#
loop_
_entity_poly.entity_id
_entity_poly.type
_entity_poly.pdbx_seq_one_letter_code
_entity_poly.pdbx_strand_id
1 'polypeptide(L)' 'HFKHLAEYCIAVCKECKHSVLPSYIKSYLQRAHKVKQKQAKKIAKQVRS' A
#
# COMPACT_ATOMS: atom_id res chain seq x y z
N HIS A 1 5.32 -0.05 5.52
CA HIS A 1 4.92 1.04 4.60
C HIS A 1 3.47 1.46 4.76
N PHE A 2 2.51 0.54 4.89
CA PHE A 2 1.12 0.92 5.15
C PHE A 2 0.66 0.45 6.54
N LYS A 3 -0.34 1.14 7.11
CA LYS A 3 -1.15 0.65 8.23
C LYS A 3 -2.47 0.17 7.64
N HIS A 4 -2.78 -1.13 7.79
CA HIS A 4 -4.07 -1.66 7.39
C HIS A 4 -5.11 -1.32 8.46
N LEU A 5 -6.20 -0.70 8.06
CA LEU A 5 -7.38 -0.44 8.88
C LEU A 5 -8.48 -1.37 8.35
N ALA A 6 -8.51 -2.60 8.87
CA ALA A 6 -9.39 -3.66 8.39
C ALA A 6 -10.87 -3.30 8.52
N GLU A 7 -11.25 -2.59 9.60
CA GLU A 7 -12.61 -2.09 9.84
C GLU A 7 -13.17 -1.29 8.66
N TYR A 8 -12.31 -0.57 7.96
CA TYR A 8 -12.67 0.28 6.82
C TYR A 8 -12.17 -0.27 5.48
N CYS A 9 -11.56 -1.45 5.47
CA CYS A 9 -10.94 -2.06 4.28
C CYS A 9 -9.94 -1.13 3.55
N ILE A 10 -9.23 -0.25 4.27
CA ILE A 10 -8.24 0.69 3.71
C ILE A 10 -6.85 0.46 4.29
N ALA A 11 -5.84 0.83 3.51
CA ALA A 11 -4.45 0.89 3.91
C ALA A 11 -3.96 2.34 3.84
N VAL A 12 -3.37 2.83 4.94
CA VAL A 12 -2.84 4.20 5.04
C VAL A 12 -1.33 4.19 4.89
N CYS A 13 -0.80 4.93 3.92
CA CYS A 13 0.65 5.07 3.76
C CYS A 13 1.25 5.78 4.98
N LYS A 14 2.29 5.20 5.59
CA LYS A 14 2.92 5.78 6.78
C LYS A 14 3.73 7.05 6.45
N GLU A 15 4.18 7.19 5.21
CA GLU A 15 5.04 8.30 4.75
C GLU A 15 4.21 9.53 4.37
N CYS A 16 3.22 9.38 3.48
CA CYS A 16 2.43 10.50 2.94
C CYS A 16 0.99 10.57 3.49
N LYS A 17 0.60 9.67 4.40
CA LYS A 17 -0.74 9.59 5.01
C LYS A 17 -1.90 9.39 4.03
N HIS A 18 -1.63 9.08 2.77
CA HIS A 18 -2.66 8.79 1.78
C HIS A 18 -3.30 7.41 2.03
N SER A 19 -4.63 7.37 2.01
CA SER A 19 -5.42 6.16 2.15
C SER A 19 -5.68 5.52 0.78
N VAL A 20 -5.46 4.22 0.66
CA VAL A 20 -5.73 3.45 -0.56
C VAL A 20 -6.37 2.11 -0.20
N LEU A 21 -7.14 1.52 -1.10
CA LEU A 21 -7.57 0.14 -0.88
C LEU A 21 -6.37 -0.82 -0.99
N PRO A 22 -6.37 -1.94 -0.25
CA PRO A 22 -5.34 -2.97 -0.34
C PRO A 22 -5.10 -3.54 -1.75
N SER A 23 -6.10 -3.45 -2.63
CA SER A 23 -5.99 -3.76 -4.05
C SER A 23 -5.10 -2.78 -4.82
N TYR A 24 -5.11 -1.50 -4.45
CA TYR A 24 -4.41 -0.41 -5.15
C TYR A 24 -3.02 -0.10 -4.60
N ILE A 25 -2.60 -0.66 -3.46
CA ILE A 25 -1.27 -0.43 -2.85
C ILE A 25 -0.14 -0.58 -3.87
N LYS A 26 -0.18 -1.64 -4.69
CA LYS A 26 0.87 -1.90 -5.69
C LYS A 26 0.96 -0.75 -6.70
N SER A 27 -0.17 -0.39 -7.32
CA SER A 27 -0.25 0.67 -8.32
C SER A 27 0.10 2.03 -7.73
N TYR A 28 -0.31 2.28 -6.49
CA TYR A 28 -0.01 3.50 -5.76
C TYR A 28 1.49 3.65 -5.50
N LEU A 29 2.14 2.61 -4.96
CA LEU A 29 3.59 2.62 -4.70
C LEU A 29 4.43 2.87 -5.95
N GLN A 30 3.99 2.33 -7.10
CA GLN A 30 4.68 2.56 -8.37
C GLN A 30 4.52 3.99 -8.88
N ARG A 31 3.35 4.61 -8.71
CA ARG A 31 3.06 5.96 -9.21
C ARG A 31 3.60 7.05 -8.27
N ALA A 32 3.28 6.98 -6.98
CA ALA A 32 3.57 8.03 -6.01
C ALA A 32 5.00 7.95 -5.46
N HIS A 33 5.49 6.74 -5.20
CA HIS A 33 6.80 6.53 -4.56
C HIS A 33 7.85 5.95 -5.52
N LYS A 34 7.51 5.78 -6.82
CA LYS A 34 8.39 5.20 -7.86
C LYS A 34 9.05 3.87 -7.46
N VAL A 35 8.38 3.09 -6.62
CA VAL A 35 8.91 1.82 -6.10
C VAL A 35 8.92 0.76 -7.20
N LYS A 36 10.02 0.01 -7.33
CA LYS A 36 10.14 -1.09 -8.30
C LYS A 36 9.05 -2.15 -8.07
N GLN A 37 8.57 -2.74 -9.16
CA GLN A 37 7.43 -3.67 -9.15
C GLN A 37 7.58 -4.84 -8.15
N LYS A 38 8.78 -5.42 -8.04
CA LYS A 38 9.09 -6.52 -7.12
C LYS A 38 8.90 -6.11 -5.65
N GLN A 39 9.36 -4.92 -5.30
CA GLN A 39 9.25 -4.38 -3.95
C GLN A 39 7.80 -3.97 -3.64
N ALA A 40 7.11 -3.31 -4.58
CA ALA A 40 5.70 -2.96 -4.45
C ALA A 40 4.82 -4.21 -4.22
N LYS A 41 5.10 -5.32 -4.91
CA LYS A 41 4.39 -6.60 -4.72
C LYS A 41 4.64 -7.20 -3.32
N LYS A 42 5.86 -7.13 -2.80
CA LYS A 42 6.19 -7.59 -1.45
C LYS A 42 5.42 -6.80 -0.39
N ILE A 43 5.40 -5.47 -0.52
CA ILE A 43 4.69 -4.58 0.40
C ILE A 43 3.18 -4.84 0.34
N ALA A 44 2.60 -4.93 -0.86
CA ALA A 44 1.15 -5.19 -1.00
C ALA A 44 0.74 -6.53 -0.39
N LYS A 45 1.58 -7.58 -0.48
CA LYS A 45 1.33 -8.87 0.19
C LYS A 45 1.33 -8.75 1.70
N GLN A 46 2.31 -8.05 2.28
CA GLN A 46 2.41 -7.86 3.74
C GLN A 46 1.24 -7.10 4.36
N VAL A 47 0.50 -6.31 3.58
CA VAL A 47 -0.64 -5.53 4.09
C VAL A 47 -1.95 -6.33 4.03
N ARG A 48 -2.00 -7.40 3.22
CA ARG A 48 -3.16 -8.28 3.09
C ARG A 48 -3.12 -9.50 4.01
N SER A 49 -1.95 -9.84 4.54
CA SER A 49 -1.79 -10.82 5.63
C SER A 49 -2.11 -10.18 6.97
#